data_AF-A0A9D7WL03-F1
#
_entry.id   AF-A0A9D7WL03-F1
#
_cell.length_a   1.000
_cell.length_b   1.000
_cell.length_c   1.000
_cell.angle_alpha   90.00
_cell.angle_beta   90.00
_cell.angle_gamma   90.00
#
_symmetry.space_group_name_H-M   'P 1'
#
loop_
_entity.id
_entity.type
_entity.pdbx_description
1 polymer ?
#
loop_
_entity_poly.entity_id
_entity_poly.type
_entity_poly.pdbx_seq_one_letter_code
_entity_poly.pdbx_strand_id
1 'polypeptide(L)'
;MVSIKKTTILLFFLGICGPFFGGWGFFGHKKINRVAVFTIPDSELFQFYKKNIDFLTEHAVDPDKRRYAVKGEAEKHFIDIDHYVEKGENPFDVMPRRWNDAIEKFSEDTIKTYGISPWNIQLMLYKLTTAFKEKNLSRILKYSAEIGHYISDAHVPLHATENYNGQFTNQKGIHGFWESRVPELFFQEYDLITGKAEYINKPLETTWEFIEESYFAVDSVLSIEKEITEQWPDDRKYSFEKRGRVTMKVYSRDFSKEYSNRLNNMQERRLKASIKAVGSFWYTAWINAGQPDLNDLAINNVPVKQEAEFKIDKNLKNKRQHSN
;
A
#
# COMPACT_ATOMS: atom_id res chain seq x y z
N MET A 1 16.28 -63.49 -26.49
CA MET A 1 16.85 -62.14 -26.28
C MET A 1 15.77 -61.11 -26.61
N VAL A 2 15.12 -60.54 -25.60
CA VAL A 2 14.14 -59.45 -25.77
C VAL A 2 14.75 -58.21 -25.12
N SER A 3 15.03 -57.20 -25.93
CA SER A 3 15.65 -55.94 -25.51
C SER A 3 14.60 -55.03 -24.86
N ILE A 4 14.66 -54.87 -23.54
CA ILE A 4 13.86 -53.87 -22.81
C ILE A 4 14.54 -52.51 -22.96
N LYS A 5 13.96 -51.61 -23.77
CA LYS A 5 14.37 -50.20 -23.82
C LYS A 5 13.94 -49.51 -22.53
N LYS A 6 14.89 -48.94 -21.79
CA LYS A 6 14.62 -48.05 -20.65
C LYS A 6 14.10 -46.72 -21.18
N THR A 7 12.81 -46.45 -21.03
CA THR A 7 12.23 -45.13 -21.30
C THR A 7 12.44 -44.26 -20.07
N THR A 8 13.36 -43.29 -20.16
CA THR A 8 13.55 -42.24 -19.16
C THR A 8 12.33 -41.31 -19.20
N ILE A 9 11.44 -41.40 -18.22
CA ILE A 9 10.34 -40.44 -18.04
C ILE A 9 10.95 -39.18 -17.41
N LEU A 10 11.13 -38.14 -18.22
CA LEU A 10 11.49 -36.81 -17.77
C LEU A 10 10.24 -36.18 -17.13
N LEU A 11 10.16 -36.23 -15.81
CA LEU A 11 9.14 -35.51 -15.03
C LEU A 11 9.40 -34.00 -15.20
N PHE A 12 8.68 -33.38 -16.12
CA PHE A 12 8.51 -31.94 -16.14
C PHE A 12 7.81 -31.53 -14.84
N PHE A 13 8.58 -31.00 -13.89
CA PHE A 13 8.03 -30.17 -12.83
C PHE A 13 7.42 -28.94 -13.50
N LEU A 14 6.12 -29.00 -13.82
CA LEU A 14 5.33 -27.80 -14.04
C LEU A 14 5.45 -26.98 -12.76
N GLY A 15 6.22 -25.90 -12.84
CA GLY A 15 6.28 -24.90 -11.79
C GLY A 15 4.86 -24.43 -11.51
N ILE A 16 4.34 -24.84 -10.37
CA ILE A 16 3.10 -24.32 -9.82
C ILE A 16 3.38 -22.84 -9.58
N CYS A 17 2.92 -21.98 -10.49
CA CYS A 17 2.70 -20.58 -10.21
C CYS A 17 1.96 -20.51 -8.88
N GLY A 18 2.62 -19.97 -7.86
CA GLY A 18 2.03 -19.82 -6.53
C GLY A 18 0.69 -19.08 -6.64
N PRO A 19 -0.25 -19.35 -5.72
CA PRO A 19 -1.54 -18.69 -5.74
C PRO A 19 -1.31 -17.17 -5.73
N PHE A 20 -1.89 -16.48 -6.71
CA PHE A 20 -2.03 -15.04 -6.68
C PHE A 20 -2.65 -14.64 -5.34
N PHE A 21 -1.84 -14.13 -4.42
CA PHE A 21 -2.31 -13.48 -3.20
C PHE A 21 -2.91 -12.11 -3.57
N GLY A 22 -3.96 -12.09 -4.39
CA GLY A 22 -4.79 -10.91 -4.67
C GLY A 22 -5.84 -10.71 -3.57
N GLY A 23 -5.47 -10.99 -2.33
CA GLY A 23 -6.34 -10.96 -1.16
C GLY A 23 -6.13 -9.67 -0.36
N TRP A 24 -7.03 -8.71 -0.60
CA TRP A 24 -7.49 -7.70 0.36
C TRP A 24 -6.71 -6.42 0.66
N GLY A 25 -5.40 -6.30 0.40
CA GLY A 25 -4.79 -4.96 0.23
C GLY A 25 -5.61 -4.15 -0.79
N PHE A 26 -6.12 -4.86 -1.80
CA PHE A 26 -7.00 -4.29 -2.82
C PHE A 26 -8.32 -3.72 -2.29
N PHE A 27 -8.89 -4.31 -1.25
CA PHE A 27 -10.15 -3.82 -0.67
C PHE A 27 -9.92 -2.48 0.03
N GLY A 28 -8.90 -2.41 0.88
CA GLY A 28 -8.52 -1.19 1.60
C GLY A 28 -8.27 -0.03 0.65
N HIS A 29 -7.38 -0.20 -0.33
CA HIS A 29 -7.07 0.84 -1.31
C HIS A 29 -8.29 1.34 -2.09
N LYS A 30 -9.15 0.42 -2.55
CA LYS A 30 -10.40 0.75 -3.24
C LYS A 30 -11.31 1.60 -2.37
N LYS A 31 -11.52 1.19 -1.12
CA LYS A 31 -12.40 1.91 -0.19
C LYS A 31 -11.83 3.28 0.17
N ILE A 32 -10.53 3.38 0.46
CA ILE A 32 -9.88 4.65 0.78
C ILE A 32 -10.03 5.63 -0.37
N ASN A 33 -9.67 5.24 -1.60
CA ASN A 33 -9.77 6.13 -2.77
C ASN A 33 -11.22 6.56 -3.03
N ARG A 34 -12.18 5.63 -2.93
CA ARG A 34 -13.60 5.96 -3.12
C ARG A 34 -14.08 6.97 -2.08
N VAL A 35 -13.77 6.76 -0.81
CA VAL A 35 -14.26 7.60 0.29
C VAL A 35 -13.53 8.95 0.32
N ALA A 36 -12.25 8.99 -0.06
CA ALA A 36 -11.47 10.23 -0.15
C ALA A 36 -12.11 11.29 -1.05
N VAL A 37 -12.85 10.89 -2.10
CA VAL A 37 -13.61 11.83 -2.95
C VAL A 37 -14.56 12.69 -2.12
N PHE A 38 -15.21 12.13 -1.10
CA PHE A 38 -16.18 12.85 -0.27
C PHE A 38 -15.54 13.77 0.77
N THR A 39 -14.22 13.69 0.96
CA THR A 39 -13.49 14.66 1.78
C THR A 39 -13.27 15.97 1.04
N ILE A 40 -13.27 16.00 -0.29
CA ILE A 40 -12.95 17.21 -1.04
C ILE A 40 -13.98 18.33 -0.70
N PRO A 41 -13.52 19.57 -0.41
CA PRO A 41 -14.42 20.71 -0.24
C PRO A 41 -15.33 20.90 -1.46
N ASP A 42 -16.52 21.47 -1.24
CA ASP A 42 -17.50 21.68 -2.30
C ASP A 42 -16.92 22.62 -3.38
N SER A 43 -16.45 22.02 -4.47
CA SER A 43 -15.61 22.66 -5.50
C SER A 43 -15.71 21.90 -6.82
N GLU A 44 -15.17 22.46 -7.89
CA GLU A 44 -15.06 21.77 -9.18
C GLU A 44 -14.27 20.46 -9.08
N LEU A 45 -13.24 20.42 -8.23
CA LEU A 45 -12.48 19.21 -7.96
C LEU A 45 -13.36 18.10 -7.38
N PHE A 46 -14.26 18.43 -6.45
CA PHE A 46 -15.21 17.47 -5.90
C PHE A 46 -16.13 16.92 -6.99
N GLN A 47 -16.71 17.77 -7.84
CA GLN A 47 -17.60 17.32 -8.92
C GLN A 47 -16.86 16.45 -9.94
N PHE A 48 -15.64 16.86 -10.30
CA PHE A 48 -14.76 16.10 -11.20
C PHE A 48 -14.48 14.70 -10.66
N TYR A 49 -14.04 14.57 -9.41
CA TYR A 49 -13.74 13.26 -8.84
C TYR A 49 -15.00 12.43 -8.56
N LYS A 50 -16.11 13.05 -8.19
CA LYS A 50 -17.39 12.36 -8.05
C LYS A 50 -17.85 11.73 -9.37
N LYS A 51 -17.68 12.44 -10.50
CA LYS A 51 -17.97 11.91 -11.84
C LYS A 51 -17.07 10.74 -12.23
N ASN A 52 -15.82 10.71 -11.74
CA ASN A 52 -14.82 9.69 -12.07
C ASN A 52 -14.55 8.69 -10.93
N ILE A 53 -15.44 8.61 -9.95
CA ILE A 53 -15.21 7.88 -8.69
C ILE A 53 -14.95 6.38 -8.91
N ASP A 54 -15.60 5.77 -9.91
CA ASP A 54 -15.41 4.35 -10.20
C ASP A 54 -14.04 4.08 -10.81
N PHE A 55 -13.53 4.97 -11.67
CA PHE A 55 -12.15 4.88 -12.17
C PHE A 55 -11.15 4.94 -11.01
N LEU A 56 -11.27 5.95 -10.14
CA LEU A 56 -10.38 6.10 -8.99
C LEU A 56 -10.42 4.88 -8.07
N THR A 57 -11.62 4.30 -7.90
CA THR A 57 -11.82 3.08 -7.12
C THR A 57 -11.10 1.91 -7.81
N GLU A 58 -11.40 1.61 -9.07
CA GLU A 58 -10.92 0.41 -9.75
C GLU A 58 -9.41 0.40 -9.97
N HIS A 59 -8.82 1.57 -10.24
CA HIS A 59 -7.40 1.75 -10.51
C HIS A 59 -6.54 1.99 -9.25
N ALA A 60 -7.15 2.07 -8.05
CA ALA A 60 -6.44 2.20 -6.77
C ALA A 60 -5.51 1.02 -6.43
N VAL A 61 -5.55 -0.07 -7.19
CA VAL A 61 -4.80 -1.31 -6.95
C VAL A 61 -3.80 -1.62 -8.07
N ASP A 62 -3.72 -0.74 -9.07
CA ASP A 62 -2.83 -0.93 -10.20
C ASP A 62 -1.33 -0.94 -9.85
N PRO A 63 -0.85 -0.19 -8.83
CA PRO A 63 0.51 -0.34 -8.32
C PRO A 63 0.83 -1.77 -7.87
N ASP A 64 -0.04 -2.38 -7.06
CA ASP A 64 0.16 -3.77 -6.63
C ASP A 64 0.12 -4.76 -7.80
N LYS A 65 -0.82 -4.58 -8.74
CA LYS A 65 -0.93 -5.46 -9.92
C LYS A 65 0.36 -5.49 -10.74
N ARG A 66 1.11 -4.37 -10.75
CA ARG A 66 2.35 -4.24 -11.53
C ARG A 66 3.62 -4.40 -10.67
N ARG A 67 3.50 -4.57 -9.36
CA ARG A 67 4.60 -4.69 -8.39
C ARG A 67 5.71 -5.66 -8.80
N TYR A 68 5.33 -6.83 -9.30
CA TYR A 68 6.27 -7.88 -9.72
C TYR A 68 6.54 -7.89 -11.22
N ALA A 69 5.88 -7.03 -11.98
CA ALA A 69 6.02 -6.92 -13.43
C ALA A 69 6.91 -5.74 -13.84
N VAL A 70 7.05 -4.74 -12.98
CA VAL A 70 7.70 -3.46 -13.28
C VAL A 70 8.93 -3.29 -12.41
N LYS A 71 10.10 -3.16 -13.05
CA LYS A 71 11.35 -2.86 -12.35
C LYS A 71 11.22 -1.54 -11.58
N GLY A 72 11.59 -1.56 -10.30
CA GLY A 72 11.51 -0.40 -9.41
C GLY A 72 10.10 -0.09 -8.91
N GLU A 73 9.09 -0.92 -9.16
CA GLU A 73 7.77 -0.71 -8.55
C GLU A 73 7.76 -1.14 -7.09
N ALA A 74 8.29 -2.33 -6.77
CA ALA A 74 8.19 -2.92 -5.44
C ALA A 74 8.71 -2.01 -4.31
N GLU A 75 9.82 -1.31 -4.53
CA GLU A 75 10.44 -0.37 -3.58
C GLU A 75 9.56 0.85 -3.27
N LYS A 76 8.55 1.18 -4.09
CA LYS A 76 7.68 2.34 -3.87
C LYS A 76 6.62 2.14 -2.81
N HIS A 77 6.36 0.89 -2.42
CA HIS A 77 5.26 0.53 -1.53
C HIS A 77 5.63 0.62 -0.05
N PHE A 78 6.90 0.71 0.30
CA PHE A 78 7.35 0.59 1.68
C PHE A 78 8.61 1.43 1.94
N ILE A 79 8.95 1.54 3.22
CA ILE A 79 10.27 1.95 3.69
C ILE A 79 10.58 1.13 4.95
N ASP A 80 11.60 0.31 4.92
CA ASP A 80 12.03 -0.49 6.07
C ASP A 80 12.94 0.39 6.95
N ILE A 81 12.31 1.32 7.68
CA ILE A 81 12.99 2.45 8.34
C ILE A 81 13.88 1.99 9.50
N ASP A 82 13.55 0.85 10.12
CA ASP A 82 14.33 0.18 11.15
C ASP A 82 15.66 -0.40 10.66
N HIS A 83 15.83 -0.56 9.34
CA HIS A 83 17.10 -1.03 8.78
C HIS A 83 18.27 -0.09 9.09
N TYR A 84 18.00 1.22 9.19
CA TYR A 84 19.02 2.26 9.24
C TYR A 84 19.54 2.56 10.65
N VAL A 85 19.11 1.79 11.65
CA VAL A 85 19.39 2.06 13.06
C VAL A 85 19.82 0.84 13.83
N GLU A 86 20.58 1.07 14.89
CA GLU A 86 20.83 0.06 15.90
C GLU A 86 19.68 0.01 16.93
N LYS A 87 19.64 -1.09 17.68
CA LYS A 87 18.60 -1.31 18.69
C LYS A 87 18.62 -0.20 19.75
N GLY A 88 17.52 0.54 19.85
CA GLY A 88 17.31 1.61 20.83
C GLY A 88 17.51 3.02 20.27
N GLU A 89 17.93 3.15 19.02
CA GLU A 89 17.92 4.42 18.30
C GLU A 89 16.55 4.68 17.67
N ASN A 90 16.24 5.96 17.47
CA ASN A 90 15.07 6.38 16.72
C ASN A 90 15.44 6.56 15.24
N PRO A 91 14.84 5.79 14.31
CA PRO A 91 15.20 5.88 12.90
C PRO A 91 14.85 7.21 12.24
N PHE A 92 13.94 7.99 12.81
CA PHE A 92 13.58 9.31 12.30
C PHE A 92 14.58 10.41 12.68
N ASP A 93 15.47 10.16 13.65
CA ASP A 93 16.61 11.02 13.96
C ASP A 93 17.81 10.73 13.05
N VAL A 94 17.89 9.50 12.53
CA VAL A 94 19.02 9.03 11.72
C VAL A 94 18.75 9.20 10.22
N MET A 95 17.55 8.93 9.74
CA MET A 95 17.20 8.99 8.31
C MET A 95 16.99 10.43 7.83
N PRO A 96 17.79 10.94 6.88
CA PRO A 96 17.52 12.24 6.27
C PRO A 96 16.19 12.23 5.52
N ARG A 97 15.34 13.24 5.77
CA ARG A 97 14.02 13.33 5.15
C ARG A 97 14.08 13.64 3.64
N ARG A 98 15.12 14.34 3.18
CA ARG A 98 15.29 14.72 1.77
C ARG A 98 16.03 13.62 1.01
N TRP A 99 15.59 13.35 -0.22
CA TRP A 99 16.17 12.30 -1.08
C TRP A 99 17.68 12.43 -1.24
N ASN A 100 18.17 13.61 -1.63
CA ASN A 100 19.60 13.82 -1.90
C ASN A 100 20.45 13.55 -0.65
N ASP A 101 20.01 14.04 0.51
CA ASP A 101 20.71 13.84 1.77
C ASP A 101 20.70 12.35 2.17
N ALA A 102 19.61 11.63 1.90
CA ALA A 102 19.48 10.20 2.20
C ALA A 102 20.40 9.34 1.32
N ILE A 103 20.46 9.61 0.01
CA ILE A 103 21.37 8.88 -0.89
C ILE A 103 22.84 9.26 -0.70
N GLU A 104 23.13 10.48 -0.24
CA GLU A 104 24.49 10.88 0.14
C GLU A 104 24.95 10.10 1.38
N LYS A 105 24.05 9.92 2.36
CA LYS A 105 24.36 9.19 3.60
C LYS A 105 24.42 7.67 3.42
N PHE A 106 23.50 7.07 2.66
CA PHE A 106 23.30 5.62 2.62
C PHE A 106 23.51 4.97 1.26
N SER A 107 23.82 5.73 0.21
CA SER A 107 23.83 5.33 -1.21
C SER A 107 22.43 5.09 -1.81
N GLU A 108 22.29 5.37 -3.10
CA GLU A 108 21.02 5.19 -3.82
C GLU A 108 20.58 3.72 -3.88
N ASP A 109 21.51 2.78 -4.04
CA ASP A 109 21.20 1.36 -4.12
C ASP A 109 20.59 0.84 -2.82
N THR A 110 21.19 1.17 -1.67
CA THR A 110 20.63 0.81 -0.35
C THR A 110 19.25 1.42 -0.14
N ILE A 111 19.09 2.72 -0.41
CA ILE A 111 17.81 3.42 -0.26
C ILE A 111 16.71 2.75 -1.09
N LYS A 112 17.02 2.32 -2.32
CA LYS A 112 16.06 1.57 -3.16
C LYS A 112 15.77 0.18 -2.62
N THR A 113 16.78 -0.55 -2.15
CA THR A 113 16.61 -1.89 -1.59
C THR A 113 15.65 -1.90 -0.40
N TYR A 114 15.77 -0.92 0.49
CA TYR A 114 14.96 -0.81 1.71
C TYR A 114 13.74 0.10 1.58
N GLY A 115 13.40 0.50 0.35
CA GLY A 115 12.14 1.15 0.03
C GLY A 115 12.18 2.68 0.06
N ILE A 116 11.41 3.27 -0.85
CA ILE A 116 11.43 4.70 -1.19
C ILE A 116 10.06 5.37 -1.05
N SER A 117 9.13 4.75 -0.32
CA SER A 117 7.74 5.22 -0.19
C SER A 117 7.60 6.74 0.05
N PRO A 118 8.30 7.37 1.03
CA PRO A 118 8.14 8.81 1.27
C PRO A 118 8.44 9.68 0.04
N TRP A 119 9.53 9.38 -0.66
CA TRP A 119 9.96 10.15 -1.82
C TRP A 119 9.13 9.84 -3.07
N ASN A 120 8.62 8.62 -3.19
CA ASN A 120 7.70 8.27 -4.26
C ASN A 120 6.36 9.01 -4.12
N ILE A 121 5.82 9.16 -2.91
CA ILE A 121 4.60 9.97 -2.67
C ILE A 121 4.84 11.42 -3.09
N GLN A 122 5.99 12.00 -2.74
CA GLN A 122 6.36 13.35 -3.16
C GLN A 122 6.45 13.47 -4.70
N LEU A 123 7.08 12.50 -5.37
CA LEU A 123 7.16 12.45 -6.82
C LEU A 123 5.77 12.35 -7.47
N MET A 124 4.90 11.50 -6.92
CA MET A 124 3.53 11.33 -7.42
C MET A 124 2.69 12.60 -7.26
N LEU A 125 2.87 13.35 -6.17
CA LEU A 125 2.25 14.65 -6.00
C LEU A 125 2.70 15.64 -7.09
N TYR A 126 4.00 15.65 -7.41
CA TYR A 126 4.53 16.51 -8.48
C TYR A 126 3.96 16.12 -9.85
N LYS A 127 3.86 14.81 -10.14
CA LYS A 127 3.25 14.28 -11.37
C LYS A 127 1.78 14.65 -11.48
N LEU A 128 1.01 14.50 -10.40
CA LEU A 128 -0.40 14.88 -10.37
C LEU A 128 -0.60 16.39 -10.54
N THR A 129 0.21 17.21 -9.85
CA THR A 129 0.20 18.67 -10.00
C THR A 129 0.48 19.08 -11.45
N THR A 130 1.47 18.45 -12.08
CA THR A 130 1.81 18.70 -13.49
C THR A 130 0.66 18.28 -14.41
N ALA A 131 0.04 17.13 -14.16
CA ALA A 131 -1.11 16.67 -14.94
C ALA A 131 -2.30 17.64 -14.86
N PHE A 132 -2.55 18.23 -13.69
CA PHE A 132 -3.54 19.30 -13.54
C PHE A 132 -3.17 20.56 -14.34
N LYS A 133 -1.92 21.03 -14.24
CA LYS A 133 -1.43 22.20 -15.02
C LYS A 133 -1.60 22.00 -16.52
N GLU A 134 -1.31 20.78 -17.00
CA GLU A 134 -1.46 20.38 -18.39
C GLU A 134 -2.92 20.10 -18.81
N LYS A 135 -3.87 20.14 -17.88
CA LYS A 135 -5.28 19.76 -18.11
C LYS A 135 -5.39 18.38 -18.78
N ASN A 136 -4.54 17.44 -18.39
CA ASN A 136 -4.49 16.10 -18.99
C ASN A 136 -5.35 15.11 -18.20
N LEU A 137 -6.59 14.90 -18.66
CA LEU A 137 -7.58 14.02 -18.00
C LEU A 137 -7.02 12.64 -17.63
N SER A 138 -6.42 11.94 -18.60
CA SER A 138 -5.92 10.58 -18.42
C SER A 138 -4.82 10.51 -17.35
N ARG A 139 -3.90 11.49 -17.34
CA ARG A 139 -2.84 11.57 -16.33
C ARG A 139 -3.37 11.98 -14.96
N ILE A 140 -4.32 12.90 -14.90
CA ILE A 140 -4.96 13.30 -13.63
C ILE A 140 -5.60 12.08 -12.98
N LEU A 141 -6.41 11.32 -13.71
CA LEU A 141 -7.09 10.14 -13.18
C LEU A 141 -6.10 9.05 -12.75
N LYS A 142 -5.12 8.73 -13.61
CA LYS A 142 -4.07 7.74 -13.30
C LYS A 142 -3.31 8.12 -12.02
N TYR A 143 -2.73 9.31 -11.97
CA TYR A 143 -1.90 9.71 -10.85
C TYR A 143 -2.71 9.95 -9.57
N SER A 144 -3.99 10.32 -9.68
CA SER A 144 -4.88 10.41 -8.51
C SER A 144 -5.11 9.03 -7.87
N ALA A 145 -5.41 8.01 -8.67
CA ALA A 145 -5.61 6.65 -8.16
C ALA A 145 -4.30 6.06 -7.58
N GLU A 146 -3.18 6.25 -8.27
CA GLU A 146 -1.88 5.71 -7.87
C GLU A 146 -1.30 6.42 -6.63
N ILE A 147 -1.38 7.75 -6.54
CA ILE A 147 -0.94 8.44 -5.31
C ILE A 147 -1.80 8.03 -4.11
N GLY A 148 -3.10 7.81 -4.33
CA GLY A 148 -4.01 7.31 -3.30
C GLY A 148 -3.59 5.95 -2.75
N HIS A 149 -3.09 5.06 -3.62
CA HIS A 149 -2.51 3.78 -3.22
C HIS A 149 -1.27 3.96 -2.34
N TYR A 150 -0.25 4.69 -2.82
CA TYR A 150 1.02 4.81 -2.08
C TYR A 150 0.86 5.54 -0.73
N ILE A 151 -0.03 6.54 -0.65
CA ILE A 151 -0.37 7.17 0.64
C ILE A 151 -1.03 6.15 1.57
N SER A 152 -1.92 5.30 1.06
CA SER A 152 -2.58 4.27 1.87
C SER A 152 -1.57 3.25 2.41
N ASP A 153 -0.63 2.79 1.59
CA ASP A 153 0.47 1.90 1.99
C ASP A 153 1.28 2.50 3.14
N ALA A 154 1.63 3.78 3.05
CA ALA A 154 2.40 4.44 4.08
C ALA A 154 1.68 4.57 5.43
N HIS A 155 0.36 4.38 5.45
CA HIS A 155 -0.44 4.30 6.68
C HIS A 155 -0.51 2.90 7.30
N VAL A 156 0.04 1.87 6.63
CA VAL A 156 0.11 0.51 7.15
C VAL A 156 1.40 0.36 7.98
N PRO A 157 1.33 0.03 9.28
CA PRO A 157 2.53 -0.14 10.12
C PRO A 157 3.57 -1.10 9.52
N LEU A 158 3.10 -2.20 8.94
CA LEU A 158 3.95 -3.25 8.36
C LEU A 158 4.61 -2.86 7.02
N HIS A 159 4.32 -1.67 6.48
CA HIS A 159 5.07 -1.07 5.36
C HIS A 159 6.23 -0.18 5.83
N ALA A 160 6.42 -0.04 7.14
CA ALA A 160 7.46 0.77 7.75
C ALA A 160 8.60 -0.04 8.40
N THR A 161 8.63 -1.38 8.28
CA THR A 161 9.57 -2.24 9.04
C THR A 161 10.06 -3.42 8.21
N GLU A 162 11.31 -3.84 8.44
CA GLU A 162 11.86 -5.09 7.93
C GLU A 162 11.04 -6.31 8.39
N ASN A 163 10.43 -6.29 9.59
CA ASN A 163 9.58 -7.40 10.09
C ASN A 163 8.15 -7.37 9.51
N TYR A 164 8.01 -6.95 8.25
CA TYR A 164 6.75 -6.64 7.58
C TYR A 164 5.71 -7.75 7.56
N ASN A 165 6.11 -9.01 7.74
CA ASN A 165 5.20 -10.14 7.80
C ASN A 165 5.41 -10.99 9.04
N GLY A 166 5.99 -10.44 10.11
CA GLY A 166 6.25 -11.17 11.36
C GLY A 166 7.28 -12.29 11.21
N GLN A 167 8.12 -12.25 10.17
CA GLN A 167 9.08 -13.31 9.89
C GLN A 167 10.20 -13.42 10.92
N PHE A 168 10.49 -12.35 11.67
CA PHE A 168 11.50 -12.33 12.73
C PHE A 168 10.92 -12.55 14.12
N THR A 169 9.59 -12.53 14.26
CA THR A 169 8.88 -12.69 15.53
C THR A 169 7.94 -13.90 15.59
N ASN A 170 8.04 -14.80 14.59
CA ASN A 170 7.23 -16.02 14.48
C ASN A 170 5.72 -15.76 14.30
N GLN A 171 5.36 -14.69 13.58
CA GLN A 171 3.97 -14.28 13.31
C GLN A 171 3.72 -14.22 11.79
N LYS A 172 4.32 -15.16 11.03
CA LYS A 172 4.21 -15.21 9.57
C LYS A 172 2.76 -15.18 9.11
N GLY A 173 2.42 -14.16 8.30
CA GLY A 173 1.07 -13.91 7.80
C GLY A 173 0.36 -12.74 8.50
N ILE A 174 0.97 -12.10 9.50
CA ILE A 174 0.37 -10.95 10.18
C ILE A 174 0.09 -9.76 9.25
N HIS A 175 0.84 -9.63 8.14
CA HIS A 175 0.60 -8.61 7.13
C HIS A 175 -0.81 -8.69 6.55
N GLY A 176 -1.14 -9.84 5.96
CA GLY A 176 -2.48 -10.11 5.45
C GLY A 176 -3.54 -10.31 6.55
N PHE A 177 -3.13 -10.44 7.81
CA PHE A 177 -4.09 -10.40 8.92
C PHE A 177 -4.52 -8.95 9.20
N TRP A 178 -3.55 -8.04 9.35
CA TRP A 178 -3.79 -6.65 9.72
C TRP A 178 -4.41 -5.84 8.59
N GLU A 179 -3.81 -5.88 7.40
CA GLU A 179 -4.19 -5.03 6.26
C GLU A 179 -5.46 -5.52 5.58
N SER A 180 -5.66 -6.83 5.64
CA SER A 180 -6.64 -7.53 4.85
C SER A 180 -7.74 -8.02 5.77
N ARG A 181 -7.52 -9.13 6.48
CA ARG A 181 -8.55 -9.89 7.22
C ARG A 181 -9.38 -9.04 8.20
N VAL A 182 -8.74 -8.21 9.02
CA VAL A 182 -9.44 -7.40 10.03
C VAL A 182 -10.38 -6.37 9.38
N PRO A 183 -9.90 -5.51 8.46
CA PRO A 183 -10.80 -4.62 7.70
C PRO A 183 -11.95 -5.35 7.01
N GLU A 184 -11.74 -6.51 6.39
CA GLU A 184 -12.82 -7.25 5.70
C GLU A 184 -14.02 -7.54 6.59
N LEU A 185 -13.71 -8.00 7.80
CA LEU A 185 -14.69 -8.54 8.73
C LEU A 185 -15.53 -7.43 9.35
N PHE A 186 -14.94 -6.25 9.53
CA PHE A 186 -15.49 -5.20 10.38
C PHE A 186 -15.71 -3.87 9.65
N PHE A 187 -15.37 -3.74 8.37
CA PHE A 187 -15.52 -2.47 7.63
C PHE A 187 -16.94 -1.88 7.69
N GLN A 188 -17.98 -2.72 7.71
CA GLN A 188 -19.37 -2.26 7.79
C GLN A 188 -19.70 -1.61 9.15
N GLU A 189 -18.87 -1.84 10.18
CA GLU A 189 -19.01 -1.26 11.51
C GLU A 189 -18.24 0.07 11.65
N TYR A 190 -17.39 0.44 10.68
CA TYR A 190 -16.52 1.62 10.78
C TYR A 190 -17.24 2.94 10.49
N ASP A 191 -16.93 3.97 11.28
CA ASP A 191 -17.34 5.35 11.02
C ASP A 191 -16.23 6.10 10.25
N LEU A 192 -16.42 6.23 8.94
CA LEU A 192 -15.44 6.81 8.03
C LEU A 192 -15.56 8.34 7.87
N ILE A 193 -16.26 9.02 8.78
CA ILE A 193 -16.28 10.49 8.80
C ILE A 193 -14.90 11.01 9.23
N THR A 194 -14.26 11.74 8.33
CA THR A 194 -12.86 12.23 8.45
C THR A 194 -12.71 13.74 8.35
N GLY A 195 -13.79 14.46 8.01
CA GLY A 195 -13.76 15.89 7.73
C GLY A 195 -13.33 16.20 6.29
N LYS A 196 -13.17 17.50 5.99
CA LYS A 196 -12.84 17.98 4.63
C LYS A 196 -11.34 17.96 4.36
N ALA A 197 -10.91 17.66 3.15
CA ALA A 197 -9.52 17.73 2.72
C ALA A 197 -8.96 19.15 2.92
N GLU A 198 -7.67 19.23 3.26
CA GLU A 198 -6.97 20.48 3.56
C GLU A 198 -5.76 20.65 2.65
N TYR A 199 -5.36 21.92 2.45
CA TYR A 199 -4.13 22.21 1.74
C TYR A 199 -2.92 21.88 2.60
N ILE A 200 -1.98 21.11 2.06
CA ILE A 200 -0.77 20.69 2.75
C ILE A 200 0.40 21.58 2.32
N ASN A 201 0.85 22.45 3.23
CA ASN A 201 1.96 23.38 2.97
C ASN A 201 3.29 22.66 2.74
N LYS A 202 3.53 21.55 3.44
CA LYS A 202 4.78 20.79 3.41
C LYS A 202 4.53 19.29 3.20
N PRO A 203 4.21 18.86 1.97
CA PRO A 203 3.77 17.49 1.71
C PRO A 203 4.78 16.41 2.09
N LEU A 204 6.08 16.67 1.94
CA LEU A 204 7.12 15.73 2.36
C LEU A 204 7.17 15.57 3.89
N GLU A 205 7.03 16.67 4.64
CA GLU A 205 7.02 16.65 6.12
C GLU A 205 5.82 15.84 6.61
N THR A 206 4.62 16.13 6.08
CA THR A 206 3.40 15.36 6.36
C THR A 206 3.52 13.89 5.97
N THR A 207 4.26 13.58 4.91
CA THR A 207 4.53 12.19 4.51
C THR A 207 5.37 11.45 5.55
N TRP A 208 6.41 12.09 6.06
CA TRP A 208 7.22 11.52 7.14
C TRP A 208 6.43 11.37 8.43
N GLU A 209 5.57 12.33 8.78
CA GLU A 209 4.72 12.26 9.98
C GLU A 209 3.85 10.98 10.00
N PHE A 210 3.10 10.68 8.94
CA PHE A 210 2.27 9.47 8.95
C PHE A 210 3.07 8.16 8.83
N ILE A 211 4.28 8.20 8.27
CA ILE A 211 5.19 7.04 8.25
C ILE A 211 5.75 6.80 9.65
N GLU A 212 6.09 7.86 10.37
CA GLU A 212 6.52 7.82 11.76
C GLU A 212 5.44 7.25 12.66
N GLU A 213 4.19 7.71 12.51
CA GLU A 213 3.05 7.09 13.19
C GLU A 213 2.85 5.60 12.84
N SER A 214 3.03 5.23 11.57
CA SER A 214 2.96 3.83 11.14
C SER A 214 4.04 2.99 11.83
N TYR A 215 5.28 3.45 11.82
CA TYR A 215 6.41 2.73 12.40
C TYR A 215 6.22 2.52 13.90
N PHE A 216 5.86 3.58 14.63
CA PHE A 216 5.63 3.46 16.07
C PHE A 216 4.42 2.62 16.45
N ALA A 217 3.56 2.24 15.49
CA ALA A 217 2.47 1.28 15.72
C ALA A 217 2.89 -0.19 15.49
N VAL A 218 4.07 -0.45 14.91
CA VAL A 218 4.58 -1.81 14.62
C VAL A 218 4.69 -2.65 15.89
N ASP A 219 5.14 -2.03 16.99
CA ASP A 219 5.33 -2.70 18.27
C ASP A 219 4.03 -3.34 18.77
N SER A 220 2.94 -2.58 18.73
CA SER A 220 1.61 -2.92 19.20
C SER A 220 0.96 -3.94 18.26
N VAL A 221 1.16 -3.79 16.95
CA VAL A 221 0.71 -4.77 15.95
C VAL A 221 1.30 -6.15 16.25
N LEU A 222 2.60 -6.22 16.53
CA LEU A 222 3.28 -7.50 16.79
C LEU A 222 3.03 -8.01 18.21
N SER A 223 3.20 -7.19 19.24
CA SER A 223 3.09 -7.63 20.64
C SER A 223 1.68 -8.11 20.98
N ILE A 224 0.65 -7.39 20.55
CA ILE A 224 -0.74 -7.71 20.90
C ILE A 224 -1.19 -9.00 20.21
N GLU A 225 -0.82 -9.23 18.94
CA GLU A 225 -1.16 -10.50 18.27
C GLU A 225 -0.49 -11.68 19.00
N LYS A 226 0.76 -11.50 19.44
CA LYS A 226 1.49 -12.51 20.20
C LYS A 226 0.86 -12.77 21.56
N GLU A 227 0.52 -11.73 22.31
CA GLU A 227 -0.14 -11.84 23.62
C GLU A 227 -1.49 -12.57 23.53
N ILE A 228 -2.33 -12.24 22.54
CA ILE A 228 -3.61 -12.93 22.35
C ILE A 228 -3.37 -14.39 21.99
N THR A 229 -2.37 -14.68 21.15
CA THR A 229 -1.98 -16.04 20.79
C THR A 229 -1.57 -16.86 22.01
N GLU A 230 -0.81 -16.29 22.94
CA GLU A 230 -0.38 -16.96 24.17
C GLU A 230 -1.56 -17.22 25.13
N GLN A 231 -2.64 -16.43 25.03
CA GLN A 231 -3.82 -16.55 25.87
C GLN A 231 -4.92 -17.45 25.28
N TRP A 232 -4.85 -17.78 23.99
CA TRP A 232 -5.90 -18.50 23.27
C TRP A 232 -5.42 -19.85 22.75
N PRO A 233 -6.23 -20.92 22.84
CA PRO A 233 -5.89 -22.18 22.21
C PRO A 233 -5.96 -22.05 20.67
N ASP A 234 -5.08 -22.80 19.99
CA ASP A 234 -4.89 -22.74 18.53
C ASP A 234 -6.17 -23.00 17.72
N ASP A 235 -7.07 -23.84 18.23
CA ASP A 235 -8.35 -24.19 17.63
C ASP A 235 -9.34 -23.02 17.61
N ARG A 236 -9.15 -22.01 18.47
CA ARG A 236 -9.93 -20.76 18.46
C ARG A 236 -9.25 -19.62 17.73
N LYS A 237 -7.94 -19.66 17.56
CA LYS A 237 -7.17 -18.65 16.80
C LYS A 237 -7.55 -18.65 15.32
N TYR A 238 -7.73 -19.85 14.75
CA TYR A 238 -7.95 -20.02 13.32
C TYR A 238 -9.32 -20.59 12.98
N SER A 239 -9.82 -20.25 11.80
CA SER A 239 -10.96 -20.90 11.16
C SER A 239 -10.59 -21.31 9.73
N PHE A 240 -11.47 -22.07 9.09
CA PHE A 240 -11.34 -22.44 7.68
C PHE A 240 -12.43 -21.78 6.85
N GLU A 241 -12.03 -21.10 5.79
CA GLU A 241 -12.95 -20.44 4.87
C GLU A 241 -12.70 -20.89 3.44
N LYS A 242 -13.78 -20.97 2.65
CA LYS A 242 -13.72 -21.35 1.24
C LYS A 242 -13.66 -20.08 0.38
N ARG A 243 -12.51 -19.84 -0.27
CA ARG A 243 -12.36 -18.80 -1.30
C ARG A 243 -12.35 -19.47 -2.67
N GLY A 244 -13.49 -19.39 -3.37
CA GLY A 244 -13.70 -20.12 -4.63
C GLY A 244 -13.66 -21.63 -4.43
N ARG A 245 -12.65 -22.30 -4.99
CA ARG A 245 -12.45 -23.75 -4.86
C ARG A 245 -11.46 -24.16 -3.77
N VAL A 246 -10.79 -23.21 -3.13
CA VAL A 246 -9.72 -23.48 -2.16
C VAL A 246 -10.22 -23.22 -0.75
N THR A 247 -9.99 -24.16 0.16
CA THR A 247 -10.16 -23.97 1.60
C THR A 247 -8.86 -23.41 2.17
N MET A 248 -8.94 -22.29 2.88
CA MET A 248 -7.79 -21.62 3.48
C MET A 248 -7.94 -21.55 5.00
N LYS A 249 -6.84 -21.80 5.72
CA LYS A 249 -6.73 -21.48 7.14
C LYS A 249 -6.58 -19.96 7.28
N VAL A 250 -7.47 -19.33 8.03
CA VAL A 250 -7.50 -17.88 8.25
C VAL A 250 -7.65 -17.58 9.74
N TYR A 251 -7.33 -16.37 10.17
CA TYR A 251 -7.64 -15.93 11.54
C TYR A 251 -9.17 -15.94 11.74
N SER A 252 -9.61 -16.50 12.86
CA SER A 252 -11.04 -16.58 13.19
C SER A 252 -11.63 -15.18 13.41
N ARG A 253 -12.95 -15.03 13.24
CA ARG A 253 -13.62 -13.74 13.44
C ARG A 253 -13.44 -13.24 14.88
N ASP A 254 -13.54 -14.12 15.87
CA ASP A 254 -13.45 -13.75 17.28
C ASP A 254 -12.03 -13.31 17.67
N PHE A 255 -11.01 -14.05 17.21
CA PHE A 255 -9.61 -13.63 17.39
C PHE A 255 -9.35 -12.28 16.71
N SER A 256 -9.89 -12.09 15.49
CA SER A 256 -9.76 -10.83 14.74
C SER A 256 -10.41 -9.65 15.48
N LYS A 257 -11.58 -9.87 16.12
CA LYS A 257 -12.28 -8.82 16.87
C LYS A 257 -11.52 -8.47 18.15
N GLU A 258 -11.05 -9.47 18.90
CA GLU A 258 -10.24 -9.26 20.10
C GLU A 258 -8.95 -8.49 19.77
N TYR A 259 -8.27 -8.86 18.70
CA TYR A 259 -7.08 -8.16 18.20
C TYR A 259 -7.38 -6.70 17.83
N SER A 260 -8.44 -6.45 17.08
CA SER A 260 -8.89 -5.09 16.75
C SER A 260 -9.20 -4.28 18.02
N ASN A 261 -9.91 -4.87 18.98
CA ASN A 261 -10.26 -4.21 20.24
C ASN A 261 -9.03 -3.82 21.06
N ARG A 262 -8.04 -4.71 21.20
CA ARG A 262 -6.79 -4.43 21.93
C ARG A 262 -5.91 -3.39 21.22
N LEU A 263 -5.97 -3.33 19.90
CA LEU A 263 -5.40 -2.25 19.10
C LEU A 263 -6.22 -0.95 19.14
N ASN A 264 -7.29 -0.90 19.96
CA ASN A 264 -8.22 0.22 20.08
C ASN A 264 -8.92 0.59 18.75
N ASN A 265 -9.13 -0.37 17.86
CA ASN A 265 -9.57 -0.19 16.46
C ASN A 265 -8.55 0.55 15.58
N MET A 266 -7.26 0.20 15.67
CA MET A 266 -6.18 0.84 14.91
C MET A 266 -6.44 0.84 13.41
N GLN A 267 -6.96 -0.25 12.86
CA GLN A 267 -7.24 -0.39 11.44
C GLN A 267 -8.23 0.68 10.95
N GLU A 268 -9.29 0.93 11.71
CA GLU A 268 -10.23 2.02 11.42
C GLU A 268 -9.56 3.38 11.51
N ARG A 269 -8.80 3.66 12.58
CA ARG A 269 -8.08 4.93 12.76
C ARG A 269 -7.11 5.20 11.61
N ARG A 270 -6.33 4.19 11.20
CA ARG A 270 -5.40 4.30 10.07
C ARG A 270 -6.13 4.49 8.75
N LEU A 271 -7.23 3.77 8.52
CA LEU A 271 -8.06 3.92 7.31
C LEU A 271 -8.66 5.34 7.20
N LYS A 272 -9.12 5.92 8.32
CA LYS A 272 -9.58 7.32 8.41
C LYS A 272 -8.47 8.31 8.10
N ALA A 273 -7.28 8.11 8.69
CA ALA A 273 -6.10 8.94 8.40
C ALA A 273 -5.73 8.88 6.91
N SER A 274 -5.69 7.68 6.31
CA SER A 274 -5.44 7.50 4.87
C SER A 274 -6.47 8.24 4.01
N ILE A 275 -7.76 8.12 4.30
CA ILE A 275 -8.84 8.83 3.57
C ILE A 275 -8.61 10.34 3.56
N LYS A 276 -8.35 10.91 4.74
CA LYS A 276 -8.10 12.36 4.90
C LYS A 276 -6.83 12.78 4.16
N ALA A 277 -5.75 12.02 4.29
CA ALA A 277 -4.48 12.29 3.63
C ALA A 277 -4.63 12.25 2.10
N VAL A 278 -5.24 11.20 1.54
CA VAL A 278 -5.46 11.07 0.10
C VAL A 278 -6.23 12.27 -0.46
N GLY A 279 -7.35 12.63 0.17
CA GLY A 279 -8.13 13.81 -0.25
C GLY A 279 -7.32 15.11 -0.16
N SER A 280 -6.54 15.28 0.91
CA SER A 280 -5.70 16.47 1.13
C SER A 280 -4.55 16.57 0.13
N PHE A 281 -3.93 15.45 -0.26
CA PHE A 281 -2.91 15.43 -1.33
C PHE A 281 -3.50 15.72 -2.70
N TRP A 282 -4.68 15.18 -3.03
CA TRP A 282 -5.38 15.54 -4.27
C TRP A 282 -5.73 17.03 -4.32
N TYR A 283 -6.29 17.56 -3.23
CA TYR A 283 -6.64 18.97 -3.10
C TYR A 283 -5.40 19.88 -3.21
N THR A 284 -4.31 19.49 -2.55
CA THR A 284 -3.01 20.17 -2.64
C THR A 284 -2.46 20.17 -4.06
N ALA A 285 -2.55 19.05 -4.79
CA ALA A 285 -2.08 18.97 -6.17
C ALA A 285 -2.84 19.93 -7.10
N TRP A 286 -4.17 20.01 -6.94
CA TRP A 286 -5.02 20.91 -7.72
C TRP A 286 -4.77 22.39 -7.39
N ILE A 287 -4.61 22.74 -6.12
CA ILE A 287 -4.23 24.10 -5.70
C ILE A 287 -2.86 24.49 -6.25
N ASN A 288 -1.85 23.61 -6.09
CA ASN A 288 -0.51 23.85 -6.61
C ASN A 288 -0.45 23.98 -8.14
N ALA A 289 -1.47 23.47 -8.83
CA ALA A 289 -1.65 23.63 -10.27
C ALA A 289 -2.31 24.95 -10.69
N GLY A 290 -2.68 25.81 -9.74
CA GLY A 290 -3.41 27.05 -10.00
C GLY A 290 -4.91 26.85 -10.15
N GLN A 291 -5.46 25.77 -9.58
CA GLN A 291 -6.90 25.44 -9.61
C GLN A 291 -7.50 25.49 -11.02
N PRO A 292 -6.94 24.74 -11.98
CA PRO A 292 -7.44 24.74 -13.36
C PRO A 292 -8.90 24.28 -13.41
N ASP A 293 -9.69 24.93 -14.26
CA ASP A 293 -11.07 24.53 -14.58
C ASP A 293 -11.09 23.10 -15.13
N LEU A 294 -11.95 22.26 -14.54
CA LEU A 294 -12.09 20.83 -14.83
C LEU A 294 -13.35 20.48 -15.64
N ASN A 295 -14.23 21.46 -15.94
CA ASN A 295 -15.53 21.23 -16.56
C ASN A 295 -15.43 20.77 -18.03
N ASP A 296 -14.40 21.25 -18.74
CA ASP A 296 -14.17 20.97 -20.18
C ASP A 296 -12.91 20.14 -20.44
N LEU A 297 -12.51 19.30 -19.48
CA LEU A 297 -11.49 18.29 -19.73
C LEU A 297 -12.04 17.25 -20.71
N ALA A 298 -11.95 17.55 -22.01
CA ALA A 298 -12.15 16.55 -23.05
C ALA A 298 -11.17 15.40 -22.83
N ILE A 299 -11.54 14.21 -23.30
CA ILE A 299 -10.55 13.16 -23.52
C ILE A 299 -9.63 13.69 -24.62
N ASN A 300 -8.61 14.46 -24.23
CA ASN A 300 -7.45 14.64 -25.07
C ASN A 300 -6.87 13.23 -25.17
N ASN A 301 -7.29 12.52 -26.23
CA ASN A 301 -6.74 11.27 -26.72
C ASN A 301 -5.29 11.49 -27.20
N VAL A 302 -4.52 12.34 -26.53
CA VAL A 302 -3.10 12.10 -26.40
C VAL A 302 -3.07 10.81 -25.62
N PRO A 303 -2.77 9.66 -26.27
CA PRO A 303 -2.54 8.44 -25.53
C PRO A 303 -1.57 8.86 -24.43
N VAL A 304 -1.77 8.40 -23.20
CA VAL A 304 -0.63 8.36 -22.29
C VAL A 304 0.43 7.68 -23.14
N LYS A 305 1.44 8.44 -23.64
CA LYS A 305 2.65 7.86 -24.21
C LYS A 305 2.99 6.91 -23.11
N GLN A 306 2.73 5.62 -23.31
CA GLN A 306 2.99 4.63 -22.29
C GLN A 306 4.45 4.94 -22.00
N GLU A 307 4.73 5.46 -20.80
CA GLU A 307 6.11 5.47 -20.32
C GLU A 307 6.51 4.02 -20.49
N ALA A 308 7.37 3.79 -21.49
CA ALA A 308 7.39 2.61 -22.36
C ALA A 308 6.62 1.44 -21.79
N GLU A 309 5.52 1.06 -22.44
CA GLU A 309 4.72 -0.15 -22.20
C GLU A 309 5.52 -1.11 -21.34
N PHE A 310 5.23 -1.11 -20.03
CA PHE A 310 6.15 -1.65 -19.03
C PHE A 310 6.71 -2.96 -19.56
N LYS A 311 8.03 -3.04 -19.80
CA LYS A 311 8.64 -4.31 -20.17
C LYS A 311 8.40 -5.23 -18.98
N ILE A 312 7.34 -6.03 -19.05
CA ILE A 312 6.98 -7.00 -18.04
C ILE A 312 8.11 -8.01 -18.04
N ASP A 313 9.04 -7.84 -17.12
CA ASP A 313 10.12 -8.78 -16.94
C ASP A 313 9.61 -9.91 -16.04
N LYS A 314 9.23 -11.02 -16.69
CA LYS A 314 8.74 -12.23 -16.01
C LYS A 314 9.79 -12.88 -15.09
N ASN A 315 11.05 -12.41 -15.13
CA ASN A 315 12.15 -12.89 -14.30
C ASN A 315 12.49 -11.96 -13.12
N LEU A 316 11.76 -10.86 -12.92
CA LEU A 316 11.97 -9.96 -11.78
C LEU A 316 11.78 -10.73 -10.45
N LYS A 317 12.89 -11.00 -9.77
CA LYS A 317 12.91 -11.50 -8.39
C LYS A 317 13.06 -10.35 -7.40
N ASN A 318 12.20 -9.33 -7.50
CA ASN A 318 12.14 -8.27 -6.49
C ASN A 318 11.20 -8.70 -5.37
N LYS A 319 11.60 -9.70 -4.59
CA LYS A 319 10.91 -10.00 -3.34
C LYS A 319 11.53 -9.09 -2.28
N ARG A 320 10.70 -8.27 -1.61
CA ARG A 320 10.98 -7.74 -0.27
C ARG A 320 11.22 -8.96 0.61
N GLN A 321 12.46 -9.43 0.68
CA GLN A 321 12.90 -10.65 1.33
C GLN A 321 14.22 -10.33 1.99
N HIS A 322 14.15 -10.17 3.30
CA HIS A 322 15.33 -10.00 4.14
C HIS A 322 15.81 -11.40 4.54
N SER A 323 17.10 -11.67 4.36
CA SER A 323 17.71 -12.90 4.87
C SER A 323 17.76 -12.84 6.40
N ASN A 324 17.38 -13.95 7.05
CA ASN A 324 17.54 -14.15 8.49
C ASN A 324 19.00 -14.08 8.93
#